data_AF-A0A2E6BY03-F1
#
_entry.id   AF-A0A2E6BY03-F1
#
_cell.length_a   1.000
_cell.length_b   1.000
_cell.length_c   1.000
_cell.angle_alpha   90.00
_cell.angle_beta   90.00
_cell.angle_gamma   90.00
#
_symmetry.space_group_name_H-M   'P 1'
#
loop_
_entity.id
_entity.type
_entity.pdbx_description
1 polymer ?
#
loop_
_entity_poly.entity_id
_entity_poly.type
_entity_poly.pdbx_seq_one_letter_code
_entity_poly.pdbx_strand_id
1 'polypeptide(L)'
;MRALGNVARAGIAILGLYLMSLLVAAPRWASGGVEMTSPTALFADALMVDWSFSLVILGALLAMAMIGASYLVRDERLENLIWNEGGIVISAPPSKRSSVSVTMDSPSGNELQRLADYLVESSQTVFDFFRSIDLDDSGEIDTMEFQLALKSASIGNLPPWDVDVLVSQMDLNSDGKLDLPELDIAITSLIGNRGEEE
;
A
#
# COMPACT_ATOMS: atom_id res chain seq x y z
N MET A 1 76.36 20.48 33.03
CA MET A 1 75.21 19.77 32.39
C MET A 1 73.90 19.86 33.17
N ARG A 2 73.87 19.66 34.50
CA ARG A 2 72.62 19.74 35.32
C ARG A 2 71.94 21.12 35.34
N ALA A 3 72.72 22.21 35.37
CA ALA A 3 72.17 23.56 35.37
C ALA A 3 71.39 23.89 34.09
N LEU A 4 71.85 23.41 32.93
CA LEU A 4 71.19 23.64 31.64
C LEU A 4 69.82 22.94 31.57
N GLY A 5 69.72 21.72 32.13
CA GLY A 5 68.46 20.99 32.21
C GLY A 5 67.44 21.64 33.15
N ASN A 6 67.90 22.24 34.26
CA ASN A 6 67.03 22.96 35.19
C ASN A 6 66.49 24.27 34.58
N VAL A 7 67.31 24.97 33.79
CA VAL A 7 66.90 26.18 33.06
C VAL A 7 65.87 25.86 31.98
N ALA A 8 66.07 24.77 31.22
CA ALA A 8 65.09 24.33 30.22
C ALA A 8 63.73 23.97 30.85
N ARG A 9 63.74 23.28 32.00
CA ARG A 9 62.51 22.93 32.74
C ARG A 9 61.79 24.17 33.28
N ALA A 10 62.55 25.13 33.82
CA ALA A 10 61.98 26.41 34.27
C ALA A 10 61.38 27.20 33.10
N GLY A 11 62.06 27.22 31.95
CA GLY A 11 61.56 27.86 30.72
C GLY A 11 60.24 27.26 30.23
N ILE A 12 60.12 25.93 30.23
CA ILE A 12 58.87 25.25 29.84
C ILE A 12 57.75 25.56 30.84
N ALA A 13 58.04 25.60 32.14
CA ALA A 13 57.04 25.95 33.14
C ALA A 13 56.54 27.39 32.98
N ILE A 14 57.44 28.33 32.71
CA ILE A 14 57.11 29.75 32.46
C ILE A 14 56.29 29.89 31.17
N LEU A 15 56.69 29.20 30.10
CA LEU A 15 55.93 29.17 28.84
C LEU A 15 54.53 28.57 29.04
N GLY A 16 54.42 27.48 29.81
CA GLY A 16 53.14 26.87 30.16
C GLY A 16 52.22 27.82 30.92
N LEU A 17 52.76 28.54 31.92
CA LEU A 17 52.01 29.55 32.66
C LEU A 17 51.59 30.73 31.77
N TYR A 18 52.47 31.18 30.87
CA TYR A 18 52.18 32.25 29.92
C TYR A 18 51.07 31.86 28.94
N LEU A 19 51.14 30.65 28.37
CA LEU A 19 50.10 30.14 27.48
C LEU A 19 48.77 29.92 28.22
N MET A 20 48.81 29.45 29.47
CA MET A 20 47.60 29.33 30.28
C MET A 20 46.96 30.70 30.56
N SER A 21 47.78 31.72 30.86
CA SER A 21 47.30 33.09 31.04
C SER A 21 46.64 33.63 29.77
N LEU A 22 47.22 33.39 28.59
CA LEU A 22 46.62 33.77 27.31
C LEU A 22 45.33 33.00 27.02
N LEU A 23 45.28 31.72 27.37
CA LEU A 23 44.09 30.88 27.18
C LEU A 23 42.91 31.39 27.99
N VAL A 24 43.14 31.76 29.25
CA VAL A 24 42.11 32.24 30.19
C VAL A 24 41.68 33.67 29.85
N ALA A 25 42.61 34.53 29.47
CA ALA A 25 42.32 35.91 29.07
C ALA A 25 41.73 36.03 27.65
N ALA A 26 41.58 34.92 26.92
CA ALA A 26 41.06 34.94 25.56
C ALA A 26 39.62 35.49 25.53
N PRO A 27 39.33 36.52 24.70
CA PRO A 27 38.00 37.17 24.65
C PRO A 27 36.83 36.22 24.38
N ARG A 28 37.10 35.06 23.79
CA ARG A 28 36.12 33.97 23.55
C ARG A 28 35.49 33.39 24.82
N TRP A 29 36.14 33.52 25.98
CA TRP A 29 35.57 33.14 27.28
C TRP A 29 34.86 34.30 27.97
N ALA A 30 35.13 35.55 27.55
CA ALA A 30 34.54 36.75 28.11
C ALA A 30 33.17 37.09 27.50
N SER A 31 32.90 36.62 26.27
CA SER A 31 31.53 36.57 25.76
C SER A 31 30.80 35.47 26.51
N GLY A 32 29.96 35.84 27.49
CA GLY A 32 28.97 34.94 28.09
C GLY A 32 28.35 34.12 26.96
N GLY A 33 28.44 32.80 27.09
CA GLY A 33 28.35 31.85 25.99
C GLY A 33 27.33 32.30 24.97
N VAL A 34 27.75 32.48 23.72
CA VAL A 34 26.80 32.63 22.62
C VAL A 34 25.90 31.41 22.73
N GLU A 35 24.68 31.64 23.17
CA GLU A 35 23.67 30.62 23.35
C GLU A 35 23.47 30.06 21.95
N MET A 36 24.16 28.96 21.62
CA MET A 36 23.91 28.22 20.40
C MET A 36 22.58 27.48 20.61
N THR A 37 21.50 28.24 20.76
CA THR A 37 20.15 27.71 20.67
C THR A 37 20.05 27.22 19.23
N SER A 38 20.03 25.90 19.06
CA SER A 38 19.78 25.34 17.73
C SER A 38 18.47 25.94 17.20
N PRO A 39 18.33 26.17 15.88
CA PRO A 39 17.08 26.68 15.32
C PRO A 39 15.86 25.85 15.76
N THR A 40 16.07 24.55 15.97
CA THR A 40 15.08 23.61 16.51
C THR A 40 14.68 23.92 17.96
N ALA A 41 15.61 24.34 18.81
CA ALA A 41 15.32 24.70 20.20
C ALA A 41 14.49 25.98 20.29
N LEU A 42 14.79 26.99 19.49
CA LEU A 42 14.00 28.23 19.43
C LEU A 42 12.58 27.96 18.90
N PHE A 43 12.46 27.12 17.88
CA PHE A 43 11.15 26.73 17.37
C PHE A 43 10.34 25.93 18.40
N ALA A 44 10.98 25.05 19.17
CA ALA A 44 10.32 24.30 20.23
C ALA A 44 9.82 25.22 21.35
N ASP A 45 10.61 26.22 21.75
CA ASP A 45 10.21 27.21 22.76
C ASP A 45 9.02 28.06 22.27
N ALA A 46 9.06 28.49 21.00
CA ALA A 46 7.97 29.22 20.38
C ALA A 46 6.65 28.41 20.36
N LEU A 47 6.69 27.12 20.01
CA LEU A 47 5.48 26.28 19.99
C LEU A 47 5.02 25.87 21.39
N MET A 48 5.93 25.37 22.23
CA MET A 48 5.57 24.72 23.50
C MET A 48 5.40 25.70 24.66
N VAL A 49 5.98 26.90 24.57
CA VAL A 49 5.93 27.91 25.62
C VAL A 49 5.12 29.11 25.15
N ASP A 50 5.63 29.87 24.17
CA ASP A 50 5.03 31.15 23.76
C ASP A 50 3.62 31.00 23.17
N TRP A 51 3.40 29.99 22.32
CA TRP A 51 2.13 29.74 21.64
C TRP A 51 1.30 28.60 22.24
N SER A 52 1.70 28.08 23.40
CA SER A 52 1.09 26.91 24.04
C SER A 52 -0.43 27.01 24.18
N PHE A 53 -0.93 28.15 24.67
CA PHE A 53 -2.37 28.36 24.87
C PHE A 53 -3.14 28.40 23.55
N SER A 54 -2.61 29.09 22.53
CA SER A 54 -3.21 29.16 21.20
C SER A 54 -3.25 27.79 20.52
N LEU A 55 -2.22 26.97 20.68
CA LEU A 55 -2.17 25.62 20.12
C LEU A 55 -3.17 24.66 20.78
N VAL A 56 -3.38 24.76 22.09
CA VAL A 56 -4.42 23.97 22.78
C VAL A 56 -5.81 24.31 22.25
N ILE A 57 -6.12 25.60 22.08
CA ILE A 57 -7.40 26.05 21.52
C ILE A 57 -7.54 25.56 20.07
N LEU A 58 -6.50 25.72 19.26
CA LEU A 58 -6.48 25.22 17.88
C LEU A 58 -6.74 23.71 17.82
N GLY A 59 -6.08 22.94 18.69
CA GLY A 59 -6.27 21.49 18.79
C GLY A 59 -7.70 21.11 19.19
N ALA A 60 -8.29 21.82 20.17
CA ALA A 60 -9.67 21.60 20.57
C ALA A 60 -10.67 21.92 19.45
N LEU A 61 -10.45 23.01 18.72
CA LEU A 61 -11.28 23.38 17.56
C LEU A 61 -11.15 22.37 16.43
N LEU A 62 -9.93 21.89 16.14
CA LEU A 62 -9.69 20.88 15.12
C LEU A 62 -10.34 19.55 15.49
N ALA A 63 -10.25 19.14 16.76
CA ALA A 63 -10.95 17.96 17.26
C ALA A 63 -12.48 18.10 17.15
N MET A 64 -13.03 19.26 17.52
CA MET A 64 -14.46 19.55 17.38
C MET A 64 -14.92 19.47 15.91
N ALA A 65 -14.13 19.99 14.99
CA ALA A 65 -14.41 19.92 13.55
C ALA A 65 -14.37 18.46 13.03
N MET A 66 -13.37 17.67 13.45
CA MET A 66 -13.25 16.27 13.06
C MET A 66 -14.41 15.40 13.58
N ILE A 67 -14.88 15.66 14.81
CA ILE A 67 -16.07 14.99 15.35
C ILE A 67 -17.32 15.37 14.54
N GLY A 68 -17.46 16.66 14.19
CA GLY A 68 -18.55 17.13 13.33
C GLY A 68 -18.56 16.46 11.95
N ALA A 69 -17.40 16.34 11.31
CA ALA A 69 -17.26 15.66 10.02
C ALA A 69 -17.60 14.16 10.12
N SER A 70 -17.21 13.50 11.21
CA SER A 70 -17.56 12.10 11.45
C SER A 70 -19.07 11.90 11.66
N TYR A 71 -19.75 12.85 12.32
CA TYR A 71 -21.19 12.79 12.50
C TYR A 71 -21.93 12.93 11.15
N LEU A 72 -21.44 13.80 10.25
CA LEU A 72 -22.04 13.99 8.93
C LEU A 72 -22.07 12.69 8.10
N VAL A 73 -20.96 11.94 8.08
CA VAL A 73 -20.88 10.65 7.37
C VAL A 73 -21.80 9.60 8.02
N ARG A 74 -21.97 9.65 9.35
CA ARG A 74 -22.88 8.76 10.07
C ARG A 74 -24.35 9.07 9.76
N ASP A 75 -24.70 10.35 9.68
CA ASP A 75 -26.05 10.79 9.32
C ASP A 75 -26.41 10.41 7.88
N GLU A 76 -25.48 10.57 6.93
CA GLU A 76 -25.68 10.12 5.54
C GLU A 76 -25.94 8.61 5.46
N ARG A 77 -25.24 7.81 6.27
CA ARG A 77 -25.49 6.37 6.34
C ARG A 77 -26.87 6.07 6.93
N LEU A 78 -27.26 6.73 8.02
CA LEU A 78 -28.58 6.55 8.62
C LEU A 78 -29.69 6.92 7.64
N GLU A 79 -29.57 8.06 6.96
CA GLU A 79 -30.52 8.49 5.93
C GLU A 79 -30.69 7.44 4.83
N ASN A 80 -29.58 6.91 4.29
CA ASN A 80 -29.64 5.84 3.28
C ASN A 80 -30.30 4.54 3.81
N LEU A 81 -30.13 4.22 5.09
CA LEU A 81 -30.81 3.07 5.71
C LEU A 81 -32.33 3.29 5.79
N ILE A 82 -32.80 4.48 6.18
CA ILE A 82 -34.24 4.79 6.22
C ILE A 82 -34.85 4.81 4.81
N TRP A 83 -34.12 5.30 3.80
CA TRP A 83 -34.55 5.22 2.40
C TRP A 83 -34.61 3.77 1.90
N ASN A 84 -33.69 2.89 2.31
CA ASN A 84 -33.68 1.47 1.94
C ASN A 84 -34.78 0.65 2.67
N GLU A 85 -35.03 0.94 3.95
CA GLU A 85 -36.00 0.20 4.77
C GLU A 85 -37.45 0.70 4.59
N GLY A 86 -37.63 1.95 4.16
CA GLY A 86 -38.94 2.55 3.89
C GLY A 86 -39.67 2.04 2.63
N GLY A 87 -39.06 1.17 1.83
CA GLY A 87 -39.69 0.56 0.64
C GLY A 87 -40.06 1.55 -0.48
N ILE A 88 -39.68 2.82 -0.39
CA ILE A 88 -39.94 3.82 -1.41
C ILE A 88 -38.77 3.81 -2.40
N VAL A 89 -38.98 3.17 -3.56
CA VAL A 89 -38.03 3.18 -4.67
C VAL A 89 -38.05 4.58 -5.31
N ILE A 90 -37.29 5.51 -4.75
CA ILE A 90 -36.92 6.75 -5.45
C ILE A 90 -35.54 6.53 -6.04
N SER A 91 -35.46 6.53 -7.37
CA SER A 91 -34.21 6.49 -8.11
C SER A 91 -33.24 7.54 -7.58
N ALA A 92 -32.07 7.10 -7.12
CA ALA A 92 -31.05 7.94 -6.50
C ALA A 92 -30.69 9.17 -7.36
N PRO A 93 -30.34 10.32 -6.74
CA PRO A 93 -29.83 11.48 -7.46
C PRO A 93 -28.54 11.10 -8.23
N PRO A 94 -28.28 11.68 -9.42
CA PRO A 94 -27.15 11.30 -10.25
C PRO A 94 -25.84 11.64 -9.52
N SER A 95 -25.21 10.62 -8.96
CA SER A 95 -23.87 10.73 -8.39
C SER A 95 -22.91 11.19 -9.49
N LYS A 96 -22.26 12.34 -9.29
CA LYS A 96 -21.18 12.83 -10.15
C LYS A 96 -19.87 12.06 -9.97
N ARG A 97 -19.86 11.05 -9.11
CA ARG A 97 -18.84 10.00 -9.14
C ARG A 97 -19.27 9.08 -10.25
N SER A 98 -18.48 8.97 -11.32
CA SER A 98 -18.63 7.91 -12.30
C SER A 98 -18.45 6.58 -11.55
N SER A 99 -19.52 6.06 -10.97
CA SER A 99 -19.66 4.65 -10.71
C SER A 99 -19.65 4.03 -12.10
N VAL A 100 -18.46 3.69 -12.58
CA VAL A 100 -18.36 2.63 -13.58
C VAL A 100 -18.93 1.43 -12.85
N SER A 101 -20.23 1.18 -13.05
CA SER A 101 -20.84 -0.07 -12.71
C SER A 101 -20.18 -1.08 -13.64
N VAL A 102 -19.07 -1.65 -13.17
CA VAL A 102 -18.52 -2.85 -13.79
C VAL A 102 -19.61 -3.90 -13.59
N THR A 103 -20.43 -4.09 -14.62
CA THR A 103 -21.40 -5.17 -14.66
C THR A 103 -20.59 -6.46 -14.64
N MET A 104 -20.67 -7.17 -13.52
CA MET A 104 -20.11 -8.51 -13.40
C MET A 104 -21.14 -9.47 -13.99
N ASP A 105 -20.66 -10.38 -14.82
CA ASP A 105 -21.52 -11.44 -15.37
C ASP A 105 -21.82 -12.46 -14.26
N SER A 106 -22.99 -13.09 -14.36
CA SER A 106 -23.32 -14.24 -13.51
C SER A 106 -22.71 -15.52 -14.11
N PRO A 107 -22.25 -16.46 -13.28
CA PRO A 107 -21.68 -17.71 -13.74
C PRO A 107 -22.74 -18.52 -14.49
N SER A 108 -22.46 -18.79 -15.77
CA SER A 108 -23.27 -19.60 -16.66
C SER A 108 -22.95 -21.09 -16.57
N GLY A 109 -21.86 -21.46 -15.90
CA GLY A 109 -21.40 -22.84 -15.71
C GLY A 109 -20.69 -23.43 -16.94
N ASN A 110 -20.65 -22.70 -18.06
CA ASN A 110 -20.06 -23.14 -19.33
C ASN A 110 -18.74 -22.41 -19.64
N GLU A 111 -18.17 -21.68 -18.68
CA GLU A 111 -16.98 -20.86 -18.88
C GLU A 111 -15.74 -21.67 -19.18
N LEU A 112 -15.59 -22.85 -18.55
CA LEU A 112 -14.51 -23.78 -18.86
C LEU A 112 -14.59 -24.30 -20.30
N GLN A 113 -15.81 -24.52 -20.79
CA GLN A 113 -16.04 -24.95 -22.16
C GLN A 113 -15.71 -23.83 -23.16
N ARG A 114 -16.11 -22.59 -22.86
CA ARG A 114 -15.75 -21.42 -23.66
C ARG A 114 -14.25 -21.16 -23.67
N LEU A 115 -13.56 -21.42 -22.57
CA LEU A 115 -12.11 -21.36 -22.50
C LEU A 115 -11.47 -22.41 -23.41
N ALA A 116 -11.94 -23.65 -23.37
CA ALA A 116 -11.47 -24.70 -24.25
C ALA A 116 -11.72 -24.35 -25.73
N ASP A 117 -12.91 -23.83 -26.06
CA ASP A 117 -13.24 -23.39 -27.42
C ASP A 117 -12.34 -22.22 -27.88
N TYR A 118 -12.05 -21.27 -26.98
CA TYR A 118 -11.13 -20.16 -27.24
C TYR A 118 -9.71 -20.63 -27.56
N LEU A 119 -9.21 -21.63 -26.84
CA LEU A 119 -7.88 -22.19 -27.09
C LEU A 119 -7.80 -22.91 -28.44
N VAL A 120 -8.86 -23.64 -28.79
CA VAL A 120 -8.98 -24.30 -30.11
C VAL A 120 -9.06 -23.27 -31.23
N GLU A 121 -9.88 -22.23 -31.07
CA GLU A 121 -10.07 -21.19 -32.08
C GLU A 121 -8.83 -20.31 -32.27
N SER A 122 -8.16 -19.95 -31.17
CA SER A 122 -6.93 -19.17 -31.20
C SER A 122 -5.70 -19.97 -31.64
N SER A 123 -5.82 -21.30 -31.81
CA SER A 123 -4.71 -22.22 -32.13
C SER A 123 -3.52 -22.09 -31.17
N GLN A 124 -3.78 -21.66 -29.94
CA GLN A 124 -2.76 -21.54 -28.90
C GLN A 124 -2.63 -22.85 -28.15
N THR A 125 -1.41 -23.22 -27.81
CA THR A 125 -1.19 -24.34 -26.89
C THR A 125 -1.56 -23.91 -25.47
N VAL A 126 -1.92 -24.88 -24.61
CA VAL A 126 -2.14 -24.62 -23.19
C VAL A 126 -0.93 -23.92 -22.56
N PHE A 127 0.27 -24.31 -22.99
CA PHE A 127 1.53 -23.70 -22.57
C PHE A 127 1.66 -22.22 -22.98
N ASP A 128 1.30 -21.88 -24.21
CA ASP A 128 1.35 -20.49 -24.68
C ASP A 128 0.33 -19.60 -23.96
N PHE A 129 -0.86 -20.15 -23.69
CA PHE A 129 -1.89 -19.47 -22.92
C PHE A 129 -1.46 -19.24 -21.47
N PHE A 130 -0.94 -20.27 -20.81
CA PHE A 130 -0.42 -20.18 -19.44
C PHE A 130 0.60 -19.04 -19.30
N ARG A 131 1.60 -19.02 -20.19
CA ARG A 131 2.64 -17.99 -20.22
C ARG A 131 2.09 -16.59 -20.53
N SER A 132 0.92 -16.47 -21.14
CA SER A 132 0.32 -15.15 -21.45
C SER A 132 -0.41 -14.53 -20.26
N ILE A 133 -0.72 -15.34 -19.24
CA ILE A 133 -1.58 -14.98 -18.10
C ILE A 133 -0.82 -14.91 -16.81
N ASP A 134 0.17 -15.79 -16.62
CA ASP A 134 1.16 -15.71 -15.55
C ASP A 134 1.93 -14.39 -15.70
N LEU A 135 1.49 -13.36 -14.96
CA LEU A 135 2.01 -12.00 -15.09
C LEU A 135 3.30 -11.82 -14.28
N ASP A 136 3.47 -12.64 -13.25
CA ASP A 136 4.59 -12.57 -12.32
C ASP A 136 5.64 -13.68 -12.52
N ASP A 137 5.47 -14.52 -13.56
CA ASP A 137 6.32 -15.66 -13.92
C ASP A 137 6.49 -16.63 -12.73
N SER A 138 5.45 -16.77 -11.89
CA SER A 138 5.50 -17.62 -10.70
C SER A 138 5.39 -19.11 -11.03
N GLY A 139 4.87 -19.45 -12.22
CA GLY A 139 4.65 -20.82 -12.64
C GLY A 139 3.36 -21.44 -12.10
N GLU A 140 2.52 -20.65 -11.43
CA GLU A 140 1.20 -21.00 -10.89
C GLU A 140 0.23 -19.87 -11.26
N ILE A 141 -1.02 -20.17 -11.65
CA ILE A 141 -2.03 -19.14 -11.95
C ILE A 141 -2.93 -18.93 -10.73
N ASP A 142 -3.02 -17.70 -10.24
CA ASP A 142 -3.94 -17.35 -9.16
C ASP A 142 -5.36 -16.97 -9.66
N THR A 143 -6.31 -16.86 -8.73
CA THR A 143 -7.71 -16.50 -9.03
C THR A 143 -7.84 -15.16 -9.77
N MET A 144 -6.96 -14.19 -9.49
CA MET A 144 -7.00 -12.87 -10.09
C MET A 144 -6.44 -12.87 -11.51
N GLU A 145 -5.36 -13.61 -11.75
CA GLU A 145 -4.78 -13.82 -13.07
C GLU A 145 -5.74 -14.58 -13.97
N PHE A 146 -6.39 -15.63 -13.46
CA PHE A 146 -7.43 -16.34 -14.19
C PHE A 146 -8.64 -15.45 -14.49
N GLN A 147 -9.05 -14.60 -13.55
CA GLN A 147 -10.12 -13.63 -13.81
C GLN A 147 -9.73 -12.66 -14.94
N LEU A 148 -8.49 -12.17 -14.93
CA LEU A 148 -8.00 -11.27 -15.96
C LEU A 148 -7.92 -11.97 -17.32
N ALA A 149 -7.56 -13.26 -17.33
CA ALA A 149 -7.57 -14.11 -18.52
C ALA A 149 -8.96 -14.27 -19.13
N LEU A 150 -9.96 -14.59 -18.31
CA LEU A 150 -11.35 -14.72 -18.78
C LEU A 150 -11.87 -13.40 -19.36
N LYS A 151 -11.46 -12.29 -18.74
CA LYS A 151 -11.80 -10.95 -19.21
C LYS A 151 -11.09 -10.60 -20.51
N SER A 152 -9.80 -10.93 -20.66
CA SER A 152 -9.03 -10.63 -21.87
C SER A 152 -9.47 -11.51 -23.06
N ALA A 153 -9.84 -12.77 -22.80
CA ALA A 153 -10.39 -13.70 -23.77
C ALA A 153 -11.87 -13.42 -24.12
N SER A 154 -12.49 -12.40 -23.53
CA SER A 154 -13.91 -12.05 -23.75
C SER A 154 -14.90 -13.19 -23.42
N ILE A 155 -14.53 -14.08 -22.51
CA ILE A 155 -15.35 -15.23 -22.09
C ILE A 155 -16.42 -14.79 -21.09
N GLY A 156 -16.04 -13.91 -20.16
CA GLY A 156 -16.93 -13.31 -19.17
C GLY A 156 -16.17 -12.44 -18.17
N ASN A 157 -16.85 -11.40 -17.67
CA ASN A 157 -16.32 -10.56 -16.58
C ASN A 157 -16.88 -11.07 -15.25
N LEU A 158 -16.38 -12.23 -14.82
CA LEU A 158 -16.83 -12.89 -13.59
C LEU A 158 -16.18 -12.25 -12.35
N PRO A 159 -16.88 -12.23 -11.21
CA PRO A 159 -16.30 -11.80 -9.95
C PRO A 159 -15.34 -12.87 -9.37
N PRO A 160 -14.42 -12.49 -8.46
CA PRO A 160 -13.39 -13.40 -7.95
C PRO A 160 -13.93 -14.68 -7.31
N TRP A 161 -15.07 -14.63 -6.61
CA TRP A 161 -15.65 -15.80 -5.97
C TRP A 161 -16.24 -16.82 -6.95
N ASP A 162 -16.70 -16.39 -8.13
CA ASP A 162 -17.19 -17.31 -9.17
C ASP A 162 -16.04 -17.91 -9.96
N VAL A 163 -14.96 -17.13 -10.16
CA VAL A 163 -13.72 -17.63 -10.73
C VAL A 163 -13.05 -18.65 -9.80
N ASP A 164 -13.05 -18.42 -8.49
CA ASP A 164 -12.53 -19.33 -7.48
C ASP A 164 -13.17 -20.73 -7.59
N VAL A 165 -14.48 -20.79 -7.84
CA VAL A 165 -15.18 -22.07 -8.06
C VAL A 165 -14.64 -22.77 -9.31
N LEU A 166 -14.38 -22.06 -10.40
CA LEU A 166 -13.82 -22.65 -11.62
C LEU A 166 -12.40 -23.15 -11.41
N VAL A 167 -11.55 -22.38 -10.73
CA VAL A 167 -10.18 -22.77 -10.39
C VAL A 167 -10.20 -24.00 -9.50
N SER A 168 -11.05 -24.02 -8.46
CA SER A 168 -11.17 -25.16 -7.54
C SER A 168 -11.66 -26.46 -8.20
N GLN A 169 -12.32 -26.39 -9.36
CA GLN A 169 -12.73 -27.58 -10.13
C GLN A 169 -11.57 -28.20 -10.91
N MET A 170 -10.56 -27.41 -11.24
CA MET A 170 -9.39 -27.82 -12.02
C MET A 170 -8.20 -28.15 -11.12
N ASP A 171 -8.09 -27.47 -9.99
CA ASP A 171 -7.10 -27.70 -8.94
C ASP A 171 -7.27 -29.11 -8.35
N LEU A 172 -6.31 -29.98 -8.63
CA LEU A 172 -6.32 -31.38 -8.18
C LEU A 172 -5.64 -31.52 -6.82
N ASN A 173 -4.73 -30.61 -6.49
CA ASN A 173 -3.89 -30.68 -5.31
C ASN A 173 -4.47 -29.87 -4.12
N SER A 174 -5.51 -29.06 -4.38
CA SER A 174 -6.23 -28.17 -3.45
C SER A 174 -5.37 -27.07 -2.82
N ASP A 175 -4.39 -26.54 -3.54
CA ASP A 175 -3.57 -25.41 -3.10
C ASP A 175 -4.17 -24.03 -3.41
N GLY A 176 -5.29 -24.00 -4.15
CA GLY A 176 -6.04 -22.79 -4.51
C GLY A 176 -5.42 -22.03 -5.69
N LYS A 177 -4.46 -22.64 -6.38
CA LYS A 177 -3.83 -22.12 -7.59
C LYS A 177 -3.92 -23.16 -8.69
N LEU A 178 -3.50 -22.79 -9.89
CA LEU A 178 -3.55 -23.69 -11.03
C LEU A 178 -2.18 -23.81 -11.69
N ASP A 179 -1.64 -25.03 -11.65
CA ASP A 179 -0.39 -25.35 -12.34
C ASP A 179 -0.62 -25.70 -13.81
N LEU A 180 0.45 -25.64 -14.59
CA LEU A 180 0.43 -26.02 -16.00
C LEU A 180 -0.09 -27.44 -16.27
N PRO A 181 0.32 -28.48 -15.50
CA PRO A 181 -0.21 -29.84 -15.69
C PRO A 181 -1.71 -29.94 -15.36
N GLU A 182 -2.19 -29.21 -14.36
CA GLU A 182 -3.60 -29.24 -13.93
C GLU A 182 -4.49 -28.57 -14.99
N LEU A 183 -4.05 -27.42 -15.50
CA LEU A 183 -4.69 -26.73 -16.61
C LEU A 183 -4.75 -27.62 -17.87
N ASP A 184 -3.64 -28.29 -18.22
CA ASP A 184 -3.56 -29.17 -19.40
C ASP A 184 -4.51 -30.37 -19.30
N ILE A 185 -4.57 -31.01 -18.13
CA ILE A 185 -5.50 -32.12 -17.88
C ILE A 185 -6.95 -31.64 -17.97
N ALA A 186 -7.27 -30.51 -17.34
CA ALA A 186 -8.63 -29.98 -17.33
C ALA A 186 -9.12 -29.69 -18.77
N ILE A 187 -8.32 -28.96 -19.56
CA ILE A 187 -8.69 -28.63 -20.95
C ILE A 187 -8.74 -29.88 -21.83
N THR A 188 -7.76 -30.78 -21.71
CA THR A 188 -7.73 -32.02 -22.49
C THR A 188 -8.93 -32.91 -22.17
N SER A 189 -9.34 -32.98 -20.91
CA SER A 189 -10.54 -33.73 -20.49
C SER A 189 -11.82 -33.15 -21.09
N LEU A 190 -11.93 -31.82 -21.16
CA LEU A 190 -13.08 -31.13 -21.73
C LEU A 190 -13.15 -31.28 -23.26
N ILE A 191 -12.02 -31.18 -23.95
CA ILE A 191 -11.93 -31.43 -25.40
C ILE A 191 -12.20 -32.90 -25.71
N GLY A 192 -11.70 -33.83 -24.89
CA GLY A 192 -11.93 -35.25 -25.02
C GLY A 192 -13.40 -35.62 -24.84
N ASN A 193 -14.07 -35.06 -23.82
CA ASN A 193 -15.49 -35.28 -23.56
C ASN A 193 -16.39 -34.69 -24.67
N ARG A 194 -15.92 -33.68 -25.43
CA ARG A 194 -16.63 -33.14 -26.60
C ARG A 194 -16.70 -34.14 -27.76
N GLY A 195 -15.79 -35.11 -27.81
CA GLY A 195 -15.75 -36.14 -28.86
C GLY A 195 -16.66 -37.35 -28.61
N GLU A 196 -17.28 -37.46 -27.44
CA GLU A 196 -18.15 -38.60 -27.05
C GLU A 196 -19.66 -38.30 -27.20
N GLU A 197 -20.05 -37.07 -27.56
CA GLU A 197 -21.46 -36.65 -27.74
C GLU A 197 -21.92 -36.54 -29.21
N GLU A 198 -21.11 -36.98 -30.20
CA GLU A 198 -21.52 -37.11 -31.62
C GLU A 198 -21.88 -38.55 -32.04
#